data_AF-A0A533TJH7-F1
#
_entry.id   AF-A0A533TJH7-F1
#
_cell.length_a   1.000
_cell.length_b   1.000
_cell.length_c   1.000
_cell.angle_alpha   90.00
_cell.angle_beta   90.00
_cell.angle_gamma   90.00
#
_symmetry.space_group_name_H-M   'P 1'
#
loop_
_entity.id
_entity.type
_entity.pdbx_description
1 polymer ?
#
loop_
_entity_poly.entity_id
_entity_poly.type
_entity_poly.pdbx_seq_one_letter_code
_entity_poly.pdbx_strand_id
1 'polypeptide(L)'
;MQDHHRRSIRLQEYDYCQSGFYFITICTHNRFCLFGAIDNDTMRYSKQGKIAVDCWSAIPAHFSHIELDEFIVMPNHVHGILRIVDGGDAAGSGVRWGAGWGTACRARTTMVAIEKYGVPVSGSIPTVIRSFKSAVTKGIHDMSQLSAKNVVWQRNYWERVIRDEPALHQIRQYIRNNPVHWATNKWYSSS
;
A
#
# COMPACT_ATOMS: atom_id res chain seq x y z
N MET A 1 22.75 8.94 -20.64
CA MET A 1 22.26 7.95 -19.67
C MET A 1 22.47 8.56 -18.30
N GLN A 2 21.43 9.17 -17.72
CA GLN A 2 21.53 9.84 -16.43
C GLN A 2 21.00 8.91 -15.35
N ASP A 3 21.91 8.51 -14.46
CA ASP A 3 21.61 7.75 -13.26
C ASP A 3 20.68 8.56 -12.36
N HIS A 4 19.40 8.17 -12.33
CA HIS A 4 18.46 8.69 -11.34
C HIS A 4 18.82 8.13 -9.98
N HIS A 5 19.60 8.92 -9.24
CA HIS A 5 19.95 8.74 -7.85
C HIS A 5 18.73 8.24 -7.04
N ARG A 6 18.82 7.00 -6.55
CA ARG A 6 17.84 6.33 -5.67
C ARG A 6 17.63 7.19 -4.41
N ARG A 7 16.61 8.03 -4.37
CA ARG A 7 16.13 8.62 -3.12
C ARG A 7 15.04 7.71 -2.57
N SER A 8 15.44 6.87 -1.61
CA SER A 8 14.49 6.28 -0.68
C SER A 8 13.85 7.44 0.09
N ILE A 9 12.54 7.63 -0.07
CA ILE A 9 11.75 8.60 0.73
C ILE A 9 11.58 8.09 2.17
N ARG A 10 11.97 6.84 2.44
CA ARG A 10 12.00 6.27 3.78
C ARG A 10 12.91 7.13 4.65
N LEU A 11 12.33 7.72 5.69
CA LEU A 11 13.10 8.26 6.80
C LEU A 11 14.07 7.18 7.25
N GLN A 12 15.37 7.41 7.03
CA GLN A 12 16.43 6.60 7.63
C GLN A 12 16.15 6.58 9.14
N GLU A 13 16.14 5.39 9.74
CA GLU A 13 15.95 5.15 11.19
C GLU A 13 14.50 5.16 11.70
N TYR A 14 13.47 5.21 10.84
CA TYR A 14 12.07 5.05 11.29
C TYR A 14 11.63 3.57 11.30
N ASP A 15 11.05 3.10 12.41
CA ASP A 15 10.51 1.74 12.52
C ASP A 15 9.07 1.70 11.97
N TYR A 16 8.94 1.20 10.75
CA TYR A 16 7.66 1.02 10.05
C TYR A 16 6.82 -0.15 10.56
N CYS A 17 7.22 -0.77 11.69
CA CYS A 17 6.40 -1.69 12.46
C CYS A 17 5.69 -1.00 13.63
N GLN A 18 5.97 0.28 13.90
CA GLN A 18 5.29 1.01 14.96
C GLN A 18 3.80 1.17 14.65
N SER A 19 2.99 1.00 15.69
CA SER A 19 1.60 1.43 15.66
C SER A 19 1.44 2.85 15.18
N GLY A 20 0.42 3.05 14.35
CA GLY A 20 0.12 4.36 13.80
C GLY A 20 -0.47 4.28 12.41
N PHE A 21 -0.77 5.46 11.87
CA PHE A 21 -1.39 5.61 10.57
C PHE A 21 -0.35 5.96 9.52
N TYR A 22 -0.46 5.31 8.35
CA TYR A 22 0.45 5.44 7.23
C TYR A 22 -0.36 5.79 5.99
N PHE A 23 -0.16 6.98 5.44
CA PHE A 23 -0.73 7.38 4.16
C PHE A 23 0.15 6.87 3.03
N ILE A 24 -0.44 6.12 2.09
CA ILE A 24 0.24 5.42 1.00
C ILE A 24 -0.29 5.92 -0.35
N THR A 25 0.61 6.10 -1.31
CA THR A 25 0.28 6.29 -2.73
C THR A 25 1.01 5.28 -3.60
N ILE A 26 0.26 4.54 -4.43
CA ILE A 26 0.80 3.53 -5.36
C ILE A 26 0.36 3.85 -6.79
N CYS A 27 1.29 4.17 -7.68
CA CYS A 27 0.98 4.51 -9.06
C CYS A 27 1.10 3.32 -10.01
N THR A 28 0.22 3.28 -11.02
CA THR A 28 0.37 2.38 -12.18
C THR A 28 1.60 2.78 -13.00
N HIS A 29 2.13 1.83 -13.77
CA HIS A 29 3.24 2.08 -14.67
C HIS A 29 2.91 3.24 -15.63
N ASN A 30 3.82 4.20 -15.79
CA ASN A 30 3.64 5.42 -16.58
C ASN A 30 2.30 6.15 -16.34
N ARG A 31 1.69 5.98 -15.16
CA ARG A 31 0.41 6.59 -14.82
C ARG A 31 -0.72 6.26 -15.82
N PHE A 32 -0.68 5.08 -16.44
CA PHE A 32 -1.79 4.62 -17.28
C PHE A 32 -3.07 4.47 -16.48
N CYS A 33 -4.19 4.94 -17.04
CA CYS A 33 -5.53 4.84 -16.46
C CYS A 33 -6.11 3.41 -16.53
N LEU A 34 -5.40 2.47 -15.92
CA LEU A 34 -5.73 1.04 -15.93
C LEU A 34 -6.97 0.72 -15.11
N PHE A 35 -7.20 1.44 -14.02
CA PHE A 35 -8.24 1.13 -13.05
C PHE A 35 -9.60 1.76 -13.36
N GLY A 36 -9.68 2.61 -14.38
CA GLY A 36 -10.96 3.21 -14.78
C GLY A 36 -10.79 4.63 -15.30
N ALA A 37 -11.85 5.42 -15.14
CA ALA A 37 -11.89 6.84 -15.50
C ALA A 37 -12.73 7.60 -14.48
N ILE A 38 -12.49 8.89 -14.35
CA ILE A 38 -13.41 9.79 -13.63
C ILE A 38 -14.49 10.27 -14.60
N ASP A 39 -15.74 10.19 -14.16
CA ASP A 39 -16.93 10.62 -14.90
C ASP A 39 -17.84 11.39 -13.92
N ASN A 40 -18.18 12.64 -14.23
CA ASN A 40 -18.91 13.55 -13.32
C ASN A 40 -18.38 13.54 -11.88
N ASP A 41 -17.07 13.76 -11.71
CA ASP A 41 -16.37 13.75 -10.41
C ASP A 41 -16.49 12.44 -9.60
N THR A 42 -16.91 11.35 -10.25
CA THR A 42 -17.01 10.02 -9.63
C THR A 42 -16.08 9.03 -10.31
N MET A 43 -15.54 8.10 -9.52
CA MET A 43 -14.68 7.05 -10.04
C MET A 43 -15.52 5.92 -10.68
N ARG A 44 -15.33 5.70 -11.99
CA ARG A 44 -15.90 4.58 -12.73
C ARG A 44 -14.85 3.48 -12.94
N TYR A 45 -14.97 2.40 -12.17
CA TYR A 45 -14.00 1.30 -12.19
C TYR A 45 -14.05 0.45 -13.47
N SER A 46 -12.86 0.16 -14.01
CA SER A 46 -12.65 -0.94 -14.96
C SER A 46 -12.73 -2.30 -14.26
N LYS A 47 -12.62 -3.40 -15.03
CA LYS A 47 -12.48 -4.75 -14.43
C LYS A 47 -11.21 -4.85 -13.57
N GLN A 48 -10.11 -4.24 -14.03
CA GLN A 48 -8.85 -4.18 -13.30
C GLN A 48 -8.94 -3.29 -12.05
N GLY A 49 -9.71 -2.19 -12.12
CA GLY A 49 -9.97 -1.34 -10.96
C GLY A 49 -10.72 -2.07 -9.85
N LYS A 50 -11.71 -2.91 -10.22
CA LYS A 50 -12.44 -3.75 -9.25
C LYS A 50 -11.50 -4.72 -8.53
N ILE A 51 -10.58 -5.39 -9.24
CA ILE A 51 -9.54 -6.21 -8.59
C ILE A 51 -8.73 -5.40 -7.58
N ALA A 52 -8.31 -4.18 -7.94
CA ALA A 52 -7.54 -3.35 -7.03
C ALA A 52 -8.32 -3.00 -5.76
N VAL A 53 -9.62 -2.71 -5.87
CA VAL A 53 -10.52 -2.48 -4.73
C VAL A 53 -10.66 -3.74 -3.88
N ASP A 54 -10.90 -4.89 -4.50
CA ASP A 54 -11.08 -6.16 -3.81
C ASP A 54 -9.79 -6.57 -3.07
N CYS A 55 -8.64 -6.48 -3.73
CA CYS A 55 -7.34 -6.77 -3.12
C CYS A 55 -6.99 -5.81 -1.99
N TRP A 56 -7.33 -4.52 -2.10
CA TRP A 56 -7.10 -3.57 -1.01
C TRP A 56 -7.97 -3.91 0.19
N SER A 57 -9.25 -4.19 -0.05
CA SER A 57 -10.22 -4.55 0.98
C SER A 57 -9.88 -5.88 1.68
N ALA A 58 -9.19 -6.79 0.99
CA ALA A 58 -8.74 -8.07 1.53
C ALA A 58 -7.47 -7.97 2.40
N ILE A 59 -6.80 -6.82 2.48
CA ILE A 59 -5.55 -6.65 3.25
C ILE A 59 -5.69 -7.16 4.71
N PRO A 60 -6.72 -6.79 5.49
CA PRO A 60 -6.86 -7.25 6.88
C PRO A 60 -7.01 -8.77 7.02
N ALA A 61 -7.57 -9.45 6.02
CA ALA A 61 -7.70 -10.91 6.04
C ALA A 61 -6.33 -11.62 5.89
N HIS A 62 -5.33 -10.95 5.33
CA HIS A 62 -3.96 -11.45 5.17
C HIS A 62 -3.00 -10.91 6.22
N PHE A 63 -3.31 -9.76 6.82
CA PHE A 63 -2.50 -9.06 7.80
C PHE A 63 -3.40 -8.59 8.95
N SER A 64 -3.61 -9.46 9.95
CA SER A 64 -4.59 -9.22 11.02
C SER A 64 -4.27 -8.03 11.94
N HIS A 65 -3.03 -7.54 11.92
CA HIS A 65 -2.57 -6.35 12.65
C HIS A 65 -2.64 -5.07 11.80
N ILE A 66 -3.26 -5.14 10.62
CA ILE A 66 -3.51 -3.98 9.74
C ILE A 66 -5.01 -3.69 9.71
N GLU A 67 -5.36 -2.48 10.10
CA GLU A 67 -6.69 -1.92 9.87
C GLU A 67 -6.67 -1.03 8.63
N LEU A 68 -7.77 -1.07 7.86
CA LEU A 68 -8.00 -0.12 6.77
C LEU A 68 -8.68 1.13 7.30
N ASP A 69 -8.23 2.27 6.81
CA ASP A 69 -8.91 3.55 6.95
C ASP A 69 -9.24 4.04 5.52
N GLU A 70 -9.47 5.34 5.33
CA GLU A 70 -9.89 5.93 4.06
C GLU A 70 -8.93 5.56 2.92
N PHE A 71 -9.48 5.09 1.81
CA PHE A 71 -8.74 4.76 0.61
C PHE A 71 -9.57 5.02 -0.64
N ILE A 72 -8.89 5.21 -1.77
CA ILE A 72 -9.53 5.29 -3.06
C ILE A 72 -8.60 4.75 -4.16
N VAL A 73 -9.17 3.90 -5.02
CA VAL A 73 -8.55 3.52 -6.28
C VAL A 73 -8.94 4.58 -7.32
N MET A 74 -7.97 5.33 -7.81
CA MET A 74 -8.10 6.32 -8.87
C MET A 74 -7.73 5.68 -10.22
N PRO A 75 -8.01 6.33 -11.38
CA PRO A 75 -7.74 5.74 -12.69
C PRO A 75 -6.33 5.17 -12.85
N ASN A 76 -5.30 5.85 -12.32
CA ASN A 76 -3.90 5.48 -12.49
C ASN A 76 -3.10 5.33 -11.19
N HIS A 77 -3.75 5.34 -10.04
CA HIS A 77 -3.06 5.18 -8.77
C HIS A 77 -4.04 4.76 -7.67
N VAL A 78 -3.50 4.37 -6.53
CA VAL A 78 -4.25 4.08 -5.31
C VAL A 78 -3.72 4.99 -4.22
N HIS A 79 -4.64 5.65 -3.51
CA HIS A 79 -4.36 6.28 -2.22
C HIS A 79 -5.01 5.47 -1.12
N GLY A 80 -4.34 5.35 0.02
CA GLY A 80 -5.01 4.78 1.17
C GLY A 80 -4.25 4.95 2.46
N ILE A 81 -4.99 4.90 3.55
CA ILE A 81 -4.45 4.94 4.89
C ILE A 81 -4.50 3.53 5.46
N LEU A 82 -3.35 3.04 5.90
CA LEU A 82 -3.23 1.81 6.65
C LEU A 82 -2.89 2.15 8.10
N ARG A 83 -3.54 1.49 9.05
CA ARG A 83 -3.18 1.60 10.46
C ARG A 83 -2.56 0.29 10.93
N ILE A 84 -1.34 0.36 11.44
CA ILE A 84 -0.75 -0.73 12.20
C ILE A 84 -1.28 -0.63 13.62
N VAL A 85 -1.83 -1.73 14.15
CA VAL A 85 -2.27 -1.84 15.54
C VAL A 85 -1.30 -2.72 16.33
N ASP A 86 -0.86 -2.24 17.49
CA ASP A 86 -0.07 -3.01 18.43
C ASP A 86 -0.99 -4.07 19.02
N GLY A 87 -0.51 -5.32 19.10
CA GLY A 87 -1.14 -6.31 19.96
C GLY A 87 -1.03 -5.82 21.40
N GLY A 88 -2.12 -5.30 21.96
CA GLY A 88 -2.14 -4.70 23.30
C GLY A 88 -1.57 -5.62 24.39
N ASP A 89 -1.00 -4.99 25.41
CA ASP A 89 -0.29 -5.57 26.54
C ASP A 89 -0.93 -6.85 27.14
N ALA A 90 -0.31 -8.00 26.89
CA ALA A 90 -0.25 -9.05 27.92
C ALA A 90 0.95 -8.70 28.81
N ALA A 91 0.67 -7.98 29.90
CA ALA A 91 1.63 -7.74 30.96
C ALA A 91 2.31 -9.07 31.37
N GLY A 92 3.64 -9.13 31.23
CA GLY A 92 4.46 -10.14 31.89
C GLY A 92 4.56 -11.51 31.21
N SER A 93 4.68 -11.61 29.89
CA SER A 93 5.33 -12.78 29.30
C SER A 93 5.85 -12.47 27.90
N GLY A 94 7.17 -12.37 27.75
CA GLY A 94 7.75 -12.51 26.41
C GLY A 94 7.41 -13.90 25.91
N VAL A 95 6.59 -14.02 24.84
CA VAL A 95 6.44 -15.23 24.00
C VAL A 95 5.36 -15.04 22.91
N ARG A 96 5.74 -15.48 21.69
CA ARG A 96 4.93 -16.05 20.58
C ARG A 96 3.83 -15.20 19.92
N TRP A 97 4.17 -14.71 18.72
CA TRP A 97 3.25 -14.75 17.58
C TRP A 97 3.09 -16.21 17.16
N GLY A 98 2.00 -16.83 17.62
CA GLY A 98 1.69 -18.24 17.46
C GLY A 98 1.55 -18.67 16.00
N ALA A 99 2.16 -19.82 15.73
CA ALA A 99 2.01 -20.71 14.58
C ALA A 99 0.64 -20.65 13.89
N GLY A 100 0.65 -20.45 12.56
CA GLY A 100 -0.54 -20.74 11.77
C GLY A 100 -0.63 -20.23 10.34
N TRP A 101 0.44 -19.80 9.66
CA TRP A 101 0.30 -19.36 8.26
C TRP A 101 1.45 -19.93 7.42
N GLY A 102 1.10 -20.94 6.62
CA GLY A 102 2.01 -21.65 5.74
C GLY A 102 2.57 -20.72 4.67
N THR A 103 3.86 -20.43 4.75
CA THR A 103 4.92 -21.00 3.91
C THR A 103 6.25 -20.48 4.46
N ALA A 104 7.22 -21.38 4.63
CA ALA A 104 8.59 -21.22 5.14
C ALA A 104 9.13 -19.76 5.15
N CYS A 105 9.70 -19.27 6.26
CA CYS A 105 11.09 -19.60 6.61
C CYS A 105 11.33 -19.58 8.13
N ARG A 106 11.99 -20.63 8.61
CA ARG A 106 12.69 -20.67 9.90
C ARG A 106 13.92 -19.74 9.83
N ALA A 107 14.00 -18.74 10.70
CA ALA A 107 15.24 -18.30 11.36
C ALA A 107 14.89 -17.33 12.49
N ARG A 108 15.35 -17.67 13.69
CA ARG A 108 15.18 -16.95 14.95
C ARG A 108 16.27 -15.88 15.06
N THR A 109 15.89 -14.60 15.19
CA THR A 109 16.67 -13.63 15.99
C THR A 109 15.73 -12.56 16.56
N THR A 110 15.57 -12.59 17.87
CA THR A 110 15.18 -11.44 18.70
C THR A 110 16.17 -10.30 18.51
N MET A 111 15.72 -9.16 18.02
CA MET A 111 16.13 -7.79 18.38
C MET A 111 15.34 -6.84 17.47
N VAL A 112 14.80 -5.75 18.04
CA VAL A 112 14.11 -4.61 17.38
C VAL A 112 14.39 -4.57 15.87
N ALA A 113 13.43 -5.00 15.06
CA ALA A 113 13.63 -5.28 13.64
C ALA A 113 13.64 -3.97 12.83
N ILE A 114 14.74 -3.22 12.94
CA ILE A 114 15.03 -2.11 12.03
C ILE A 114 15.10 -2.69 10.62
N GLU A 115 14.23 -2.23 9.71
CA GLU A 115 14.18 -2.73 8.34
C GLU A 115 15.55 -2.58 7.65
N LYS A 116 16.20 -3.71 7.36
CA LYS A 116 17.38 -3.76 6.49
C LYS A 116 16.96 -4.19 5.08
N TYR A 117 17.53 -3.54 4.08
CA TYR A 117 17.35 -3.89 2.68
C TYR A 117 17.66 -5.40 2.48
N GLY A 118 16.66 -6.18 2.07
CA GLY A 118 16.80 -7.63 1.83
C GLY A 118 16.25 -8.56 2.92
N VAL A 119 15.80 -8.05 4.07
CA VAL A 119 15.16 -8.86 5.13
C VAL A 119 13.71 -8.39 5.32
N PRO A 120 12.71 -9.06 4.72
CA PRO A 120 11.31 -8.67 4.88
C PRO A 120 10.86 -8.86 6.32
N VAL A 121 10.35 -7.81 6.95
CA VAL A 121 9.62 -7.94 8.21
C VAL A 121 8.19 -8.31 7.88
N SER A 122 7.71 -9.42 8.44
CA SER A 122 6.33 -9.87 8.26
C SER A 122 5.40 -8.82 8.84
N GLY A 123 4.48 -8.30 8.01
CA GLY A 123 3.50 -7.32 8.44
C GLY A 123 3.93 -5.85 8.40
N SER A 124 5.16 -5.51 7.99
CA SER A 124 5.52 -4.10 7.77
C SER A 124 4.83 -3.53 6.54
N ILE A 125 4.69 -2.20 6.46
CA ILE A 125 4.09 -1.50 5.31
C ILE A 125 4.69 -2.00 3.97
N PRO A 126 6.02 -2.07 3.78
CA PRO A 126 6.58 -2.60 2.53
C PRO A 126 6.14 -4.02 2.17
N THR A 127 5.97 -4.89 3.17
CA THR A 127 5.52 -6.27 2.96
C THR A 127 4.04 -6.31 2.56
N VAL A 128 3.19 -5.50 3.21
CA VAL A 128 1.78 -5.34 2.87
C VAL A 128 1.64 -4.82 1.43
N ILE A 129 2.36 -3.74 1.09
CA ILE A 129 2.31 -3.15 -0.26
C ILE A 129 2.86 -4.11 -1.32
N ARG A 130 3.91 -4.88 -1.02
CA ARG A 130 4.40 -5.94 -1.92
C ARG A 130 3.32 -6.98 -2.19
N SER A 131 2.66 -7.47 -1.14
CA SER A 131 1.58 -8.47 -1.26
C SER A 131 0.42 -7.94 -2.08
N PHE A 132 -0.05 -6.72 -1.78
CA PHE A 132 -1.10 -6.03 -2.54
C PHE A 132 -0.76 -5.92 -4.02
N LYS A 133 0.41 -5.38 -4.37
CA LYS A 133 0.83 -5.20 -5.78
C LYS A 133 0.90 -6.53 -6.52
N SER A 134 1.37 -7.59 -5.85
CA SER A 134 1.43 -8.95 -6.38
C SER A 134 0.04 -9.52 -6.65
N ALA A 135 -0.88 -9.43 -5.68
CA ALA A 135 -2.24 -9.92 -5.78
C ALA A 135 -3.01 -9.26 -6.93
N VAL A 136 -2.92 -7.93 -7.06
CA VAL A 136 -3.56 -7.22 -8.17
C VAL A 136 -2.96 -7.62 -9.52
N THR A 137 -1.63 -7.73 -9.61
CA THR A 137 -0.96 -8.15 -10.86
C THR A 137 -1.43 -9.54 -11.28
N LYS A 138 -1.48 -10.48 -10.32
CA LYS A 138 -1.99 -11.82 -10.55
C LYS A 138 -3.45 -11.81 -11.00
N GLY A 139 -4.33 -11.12 -10.27
CA GLY A 139 -5.75 -11.04 -10.63
C GLY A 139 -5.98 -10.44 -12.03
N ILE A 140 -5.20 -9.43 -12.42
CA ILE A 140 -5.26 -8.85 -13.77
C ILE A 140 -4.84 -9.89 -14.82
N HIS A 141 -3.71 -10.58 -14.61
CA HIS A 141 -3.24 -11.61 -15.54
C HIS A 141 -4.20 -12.80 -15.64
N ASP A 142 -4.83 -13.20 -14.55
CA ASP A 142 -5.79 -14.31 -14.54
C ASP A 142 -7.08 -13.95 -15.31
N MET A 143 -7.48 -12.67 -15.30
CA MET A 143 -8.71 -12.21 -15.99
C MET A 143 -8.51 -11.74 -17.42
N SER A 144 -7.31 -11.35 -17.80
CA SER A 144 -7.04 -10.75 -19.11
C SER A 144 -6.04 -11.60 -19.87
N GLN A 145 -6.26 -11.79 -21.17
CA GLN A 145 -5.23 -12.35 -22.06
C GLN A 145 -4.07 -11.35 -22.29
N LEU A 146 -3.80 -10.48 -21.32
CA LEU A 146 -2.62 -9.63 -21.32
C LEU A 146 -1.40 -10.52 -21.10
N SER A 147 -0.38 -10.32 -21.92
CA SER A 147 0.88 -11.06 -21.75
C SER A 147 1.47 -10.77 -20.36
N ALA A 148 2.07 -11.79 -19.73
CA ALA A 148 2.75 -11.69 -18.44
C ALA A 148 3.90 -10.64 -18.39
N LYS A 149 4.20 -9.98 -19.52
CA LYS A 149 5.21 -8.92 -19.65
C LYS A 149 4.68 -7.52 -19.34
N ASN A 150 3.38 -7.34 -19.13
CA ASN A 150 2.83 -6.01 -18.86
C ASN A 150 3.10 -5.57 -17.41
N VAL A 151 3.93 -4.55 -17.26
CA VAL A 151 4.24 -3.94 -15.96
C VAL A 151 3.02 -3.14 -15.50
N VAL A 152 2.35 -3.61 -14.45
CA VAL A 152 1.16 -2.94 -13.88
C VAL A 152 1.54 -1.68 -13.10
N TRP A 153 2.65 -1.72 -12.36
CA TRP A 153 2.98 -0.73 -11.35
C TRP A 153 4.26 0.04 -11.66
N GLN A 154 4.33 1.30 -11.22
CA GLN A 154 5.62 1.97 -11.04
C GLN A 154 6.46 1.23 -9.99
N ARG A 155 7.79 1.35 -10.12
CA ARG A 155 8.72 0.89 -9.08
C ARG A 155 8.53 1.75 -7.83
N ASN A 156 8.64 1.13 -6.66
CA ASN A 156 8.36 1.74 -5.34
C ASN A 156 6.90 2.20 -5.18
N TYR A 157 6.66 2.92 -4.09
CA TYR A 157 5.43 3.60 -3.71
C TYR A 157 5.82 4.76 -2.79
N TRP A 158 4.93 5.73 -2.60
CA TRP A 158 5.12 6.81 -1.65
C TRP A 158 4.40 6.49 -0.34
N GLU A 159 5.02 6.84 0.78
CA GLU A 159 4.43 6.67 2.11
C GLU A 159 4.73 7.88 3.00
N ARG A 160 3.82 8.18 3.92
CA ARG A 160 3.99 9.19 4.97
C ARG A 160 3.34 8.72 6.25
N VAL A 161 4.10 8.77 7.34
CA VAL A 161 3.58 8.57 8.69
C VAL A 161 2.69 9.76 9.07
N ILE A 162 1.50 9.47 9.60
CA ILE A 162 0.54 10.44 10.12
C ILE A 162 0.66 10.44 11.64
N ARG A 163 1.02 11.59 12.24
CA ARG A 163 1.43 11.69 13.65
C ARG A 163 0.36 12.23 14.59
N ASP A 164 -0.69 12.82 14.03
CA ASP A 164 -1.73 13.50 14.79
C ASP A 164 -3.10 13.38 14.10
N GLU A 165 -4.16 13.58 14.88
CA GLU A 165 -5.55 13.47 14.41
C GLU A 165 -5.93 14.52 13.36
N PRO A 166 -5.54 15.81 13.49
CA PRO A 166 -5.84 16.81 12.46
C PRO A 166 -5.24 16.45 11.09
N ALA A 167 -4.00 15.97 11.05
CA ALA A 167 -3.38 15.49 9.82
C ALA A 167 -4.10 14.26 9.25
N LEU A 168 -4.54 13.33 10.11
CA LEU A 168 -5.34 12.18 9.70
C LEU A 168 -6.66 12.63 9.06
N HIS A 169 -7.37 13.57 9.70
CA HIS A 169 -8.61 14.13 9.18
C HIS A 169 -8.41 14.80 7.81
N GLN A 170 -7.38 15.62 7.66
CA GLN A 170 -7.05 16.29 6.40
C GLN A 170 -6.74 15.27 5.28
N ILE A 171 -6.00 14.20 5.58
CA ILE A 171 -5.68 13.18 4.59
C ILE A 171 -6.94 12.39 4.20
N ARG A 172 -7.82 12.05 5.14
CA ARG A 172 -9.12 11.43 4.83
C ARG A 172 -9.95 12.32 3.90
N GLN A 173 -10.04 13.62 4.19
CA GLN A 173 -10.73 14.58 3.32
C GLN A 173 -10.08 14.67 1.93
N TYR A 174 -8.75 14.72 1.86
CA TYR A 174 -8.01 14.71 0.60
C TYR A 174 -8.32 13.48 -0.26
N ILE A 175 -8.38 12.29 0.37
CA ILE A 175 -8.71 11.03 -0.32
C ILE A 175 -10.14 11.07 -0.87
N ARG A 176 -11.13 11.48 -0.05
CA ARG A 176 -12.54 11.58 -0.47
C ARG A 176 -12.75 12.55 -1.63
N ASN A 177 -12.04 13.68 -1.60
CA ASN A 177 -12.17 14.73 -2.61
C ASN A 177 -11.29 14.49 -3.84
N ASN A 178 -10.52 13.40 -3.87
CA ASN A 178 -9.59 13.12 -4.96
C ASN A 178 -10.26 13.02 -6.35
N PRO A 179 -11.43 12.35 -6.50
CA PRO A 179 -12.17 12.30 -7.75
C PRO A 179 -12.53 13.68 -8.29
N VAL A 180 -13.03 14.58 -7.43
CA VAL A 180 -13.39 15.96 -7.78
C VAL A 180 -12.17 16.74 -8.27
N HIS A 181 -11.01 16.52 -7.65
CA HIS A 181 -9.79 17.24 -8.02
C HIS A 181 -9.04 16.62 -9.21
N TRP A 182 -9.49 15.48 -9.74
CA TRP A 182 -8.78 14.72 -10.76
C TRP A 182 -8.39 15.54 -11.99
N ALA A 183 -9.33 16.29 -12.57
CA ALA A 183 -9.12 17.08 -13.78
C ALA A 183 -8.15 18.25 -13.57
N THR A 184 -8.14 18.83 -12.37
CA THR A 184 -7.31 20.00 -12.03
C THR A 184 -5.92 19.64 -11.50
N ASN A 185 -5.74 18.39 -11.08
CA ASN A 185 -4.53 17.98 -10.38
C ASN A 185 -3.43 17.56 -11.36
N LYS A 186 -2.47 18.47 -11.56
CA LYS A 186 -1.30 18.27 -12.43
C LYS A 186 -0.45 17.06 -12.07
N TRP A 187 -0.54 16.56 -10.84
CA TRP A 187 0.18 15.36 -10.41
C TRP A 187 -0.34 14.10 -11.10
N TYR A 188 -1.57 14.08 -11.60
CA TYR A 188 -2.17 12.89 -12.20
C TYR A 188 -2.18 12.89 -13.73
N SER A 189 -1.99 14.06 -14.35
CA SER A 189 -2.31 14.28 -15.76
C SER A 189 -1.14 14.17 -16.75
N SER A 190 0.14 14.06 -16.35
CA SER A 190 1.23 13.88 -17.32
C SER A 190 2.53 13.33 -16.74
N SER A 191 3.05 12.26 -17.35
CA SER A 191 4.46 12.13 -17.74
C SER A 191 4.51 11.40 -19.07
#